data_AF-A0A917MIE8-F1
#
_entry.id   AF-A0A917MIE8-F1
#
_cell.length_a   1.000
_cell.length_b   1.000
_cell.length_c   1.000
_cell.angle_alpha   90.00
_cell.angle_beta   90.00
_cell.angle_gamma   90.00
#
_symmetry.space_group_name_H-M   'P 1'
#
loop_
_entity.id
_entity.type
_entity.pdbx_description
1 polymer ?
#
loop_
_entity_poly.entity_id
_entity_poly.type
_entity_poly.pdbx_seq_one_letter_code
_entity_poly.pdbx_strand_id
1 'polypeptide(L)'
;MPPASRITDMHLCPMATPGLPPIPHVGGPVLTGSSNVFTGMIPQARVTDMCLCVGPPDMIVMGSMTVLVNMLPAARIGDPCVHGGMLVMGYPTVLIGG
;
A
#
# COMPACT_ATOMS: atom_id res chain seq x y z
N MET A 1 -6.73 -14.56 -4.74
CA MET A 1 -7.33 -13.23 -4.51
C MET A 1 -6.87 -12.73 -3.16
N PRO A 2 -5.93 -11.78 -3.10
CA PRO A 2 -5.43 -11.26 -1.83
C PRO A 2 -6.45 -10.33 -1.14
N PRO A 3 -6.37 -10.21 0.20
CA PRO A 3 -7.15 -9.23 0.96
C PRO A 3 -6.90 -7.80 0.49
N ALA A 4 -7.95 -6.99 0.49
CA ALA A 4 -7.92 -5.58 0.12
C ALA A 4 -7.19 -4.75 1.19
N SER A 5 -6.23 -3.93 0.76
CA SER A 5 -5.48 -3.03 1.66
C SER A 5 -6.17 -1.67 1.78
N ARG A 6 -6.00 -1.03 2.92
CA ARG A 6 -6.71 0.19 3.31
C ARG A 6 -5.72 1.19 3.88
N ILE A 7 -6.17 2.42 4.13
CA ILE A 7 -5.39 3.30 5.01
C ILE A 7 -5.13 2.59 6.34
N THR A 8 -4.03 2.92 7.00
CA THR A 8 -3.52 2.27 8.23
C THR A 8 -2.96 0.86 8.08
N ASP A 9 -3.22 0.15 6.98
CA ASP A 9 -2.58 -1.14 6.72
C ASP A 9 -1.09 -0.93 6.38
N MET A 10 -0.22 -1.84 6.82
CA MET A 10 1.23 -1.66 6.75
C MET A 10 1.81 -2.11 5.41
N HIS A 11 2.86 -1.40 4.98
CA HIS A 11 3.82 -1.90 3.98
C HIS A 11 5.15 -2.26 4.64
N LEU A 12 5.94 -3.11 3.97
CA LEU A 12 7.36 -3.30 4.26
C LEU A 12 8.18 -2.52 3.26
N CYS A 13 9.25 -1.87 3.70
CA CYS A 13 10.18 -1.14 2.84
C CYS A 13 11.60 -1.73 2.99
N PRO A 14 12.19 -2.31 1.93
CA PRO A 14 13.55 -2.85 1.96
C PRO A 14 14.62 -1.81 1.58
N MET A 15 14.22 -0.61 1.17
CA MET A 15 15.15 0.43 0.75
C MET A 15 16.02 0.90 1.93
N ALA A 16 17.20 1.40 1.61
CA ALA A 16 18.06 2.09 2.55
C ALA A 16 18.51 3.42 1.93
N THR A 17 18.54 4.47 2.75
CA THR A 17 19.12 5.73 2.32
C THR A 17 20.64 5.55 2.18
N PRO A 18 21.25 5.96 1.04
CA PRO A 18 22.70 5.89 0.86
C PRO A 18 23.45 6.66 1.96
N GLY A 19 24.49 6.04 2.53
CA GLY A 19 25.28 6.60 3.64
C GLY A 19 26.28 5.60 4.22
N LEU A 20 27.12 6.03 5.16
CA LEU A 20 28.11 5.20 5.87
C LEU A 20 27.91 5.35 7.39
N PRO A 21 27.24 4.40 8.08
CA PRO A 21 26.54 3.24 7.52
C PRO A 21 25.23 3.61 6.78
N PRO A 22 24.73 2.77 5.86
CA PRO A 22 23.41 2.97 5.26
C PRO A 22 22.32 2.99 6.33
N ILE A 23 21.32 3.85 6.17
CA ILE A 23 20.20 3.98 7.11
C ILE A 23 19.03 3.17 6.55
N PRO A 24 18.64 2.03 7.16
CA PRO A 24 17.53 1.23 6.68
C PRO A 24 16.22 2.01 6.79
N HIS A 25 15.39 1.93 5.75
CA HIS A 25 14.01 2.38 5.86
C HIS A 25 13.21 1.41 6.72
N VAL A 26 12.11 1.91 7.27
CA VAL A 26 11.12 1.09 7.99
C VAL A 26 9.77 1.41 7.41
N GLY A 27 9.09 0.37 6.90
CA GLY A 27 7.75 0.50 6.34
C GLY A 27 6.72 0.83 7.41
N GLY A 28 5.71 1.61 7.01
CA GLY A 28 4.65 2.12 7.86
C GLY A 28 3.27 2.02 7.19
N PRO A 29 2.24 2.64 7.79
CA PRO A 29 0.87 2.56 7.28
C PRO A 29 0.69 3.29 5.95
N VAL A 30 -0.27 2.83 5.16
CA VAL A 30 -0.84 3.61 4.05
C VAL A 30 -1.54 4.86 4.62
N LEU A 31 -1.22 6.02 4.05
CA LEU A 31 -1.64 7.36 4.50
C LEU A 31 -2.87 7.89 3.77
N THR A 32 -2.95 7.64 2.46
CA THR A 32 -4.06 8.12 1.63
C THR A 32 -4.85 6.95 1.07
N GLY A 33 -6.10 7.22 0.72
CA GLY A 33 -7.00 6.22 0.18
C GLY A 33 -8.17 6.87 -0.54
N SER A 34 -9.15 6.06 -0.91
CA SER A 34 -10.41 6.54 -1.46
C SER A 34 -11.15 7.47 -0.48
N SER A 35 -11.74 8.54 -0.99
CA SER A 35 -12.57 9.45 -0.18
C SER A 35 -13.98 8.92 0.08
N ASN A 36 -14.44 7.91 -0.67
CA ASN A 36 -15.83 7.44 -0.63
C ASN A 36 -16.01 5.93 -0.77
N VAL A 37 -14.96 5.16 -1.03
CA VAL A 37 -15.00 3.70 -1.05
C VAL A 37 -14.30 3.16 0.19
N PHE A 38 -15.05 2.42 0.99
CA PHE A 38 -14.61 1.92 2.29
C PHE A 38 -14.62 0.39 2.31
N THR A 39 -13.58 -0.17 2.91
CA THR A 39 -13.43 -1.61 3.15
C THR A 39 -13.37 -1.82 4.66
N GLY A 40 -14.37 -2.50 5.22
CA GLY A 40 -14.48 -2.64 6.68
C GLY A 40 -14.49 -1.28 7.40
N MET A 41 -15.26 -0.31 6.86
CA MET A 41 -15.39 1.06 7.39
C MET A 41 -14.14 1.94 7.32
N ILE A 42 -13.08 1.49 6.65
CA ILE A 42 -11.82 2.24 6.48
C ILE A 42 -11.57 2.49 4.99
N PRO A 43 -11.13 3.70 4.57
CA PRO A 43 -10.81 4.03 3.18
C PRO A 43 -9.94 2.98 2.47
N GLN A 44 -10.41 2.53 1.29
CA GLN A 44 -9.71 1.57 0.44
C GLN A 44 -8.47 2.19 -0.21
N ALA A 45 -7.32 1.53 -0.09
CA ALA A 45 -6.07 1.97 -0.72
C ALA A 45 -6.04 1.58 -2.21
N ARG A 46 -5.29 2.36 -3.01
CA ARG A 46 -5.20 2.26 -4.47
C ARG A 46 -3.77 2.56 -4.92
N VAL A 47 -3.49 2.29 -6.20
CA VAL A 47 -2.26 2.78 -6.83
C VAL A 47 -2.16 4.30 -6.68
N THR A 48 -0.93 4.79 -6.51
CA THR A 48 -0.55 6.18 -6.19
C THR A 48 -0.85 6.65 -4.77
N ASP A 49 -1.55 5.86 -3.94
CA ASP A 49 -1.71 6.22 -2.53
C ASP A 49 -0.37 6.11 -1.78
N MET A 50 -0.14 7.08 -0.89
CA MET A 50 1.14 7.27 -0.19
C MET A 50 1.23 6.36 1.03
N CYS A 51 2.44 5.90 1.35
CA CYS A 51 2.74 5.11 2.53
C CYS A 51 3.78 5.82 3.40
N LEU A 52 3.58 5.80 4.72
CA LEU A 52 4.56 6.32 5.66
C LEU A 52 5.78 5.42 5.67
N CYS A 53 6.97 5.99 5.53
CA CYS A 53 8.22 5.26 5.60
C CYS A 53 9.22 6.07 6.46
N VAL A 54 10.11 5.38 7.20
CA VAL A 54 11.25 6.03 7.86
C VAL A 54 12.32 6.33 6.79
N GLY A 55 12.04 7.37 6.02
CA GLY A 55 12.71 7.81 4.80
C GLY A 55 11.80 8.81 4.07
N PRO A 56 11.99 9.08 2.77
CA PRO A 56 10.94 9.69 1.96
C PRO A 56 9.65 8.85 2.02
N PRO A 57 8.45 9.45 1.88
CA PRO A 57 7.22 8.68 1.73
C PRO A 57 7.30 7.71 0.54
N ASP A 58 6.87 6.46 0.75
CA ASP A 58 6.74 5.47 -0.32
C ASP A 58 5.36 5.60 -0.99
N MET A 59 5.14 4.93 -2.11
CA MET A 59 3.86 4.92 -2.82
C MET A 59 3.55 3.56 -3.43
N ILE A 60 2.27 3.21 -3.47
CA ILE A 60 1.79 1.96 -4.08
C ILE A 60 1.94 2.07 -5.60
N VAL A 61 2.68 1.14 -6.21
CA VAL A 61 3.02 1.21 -7.64
C VAL A 61 2.18 0.29 -8.53
N MET A 62 1.58 -0.75 -7.95
CA MET A 62 0.70 -1.67 -8.67
C MET A 62 -0.51 -2.04 -7.80
N GLY A 63 -1.59 -2.49 -8.44
CA GLY A 63 -2.82 -2.94 -7.80
C GLY A 63 -3.50 -4.02 -8.63
N SER A 64 -4.80 -4.23 -8.40
CA SER A 64 -5.64 -5.11 -9.21
C SER A 64 -5.71 -4.68 -10.68
N MET A 65 -5.62 -5.64 -11.59
CA MET A 65 -5.75 -5.40 -13.03
C MET A 65 -7.20 -5.20 -13.50
N THR A 66 -8.17 -5.58 -12.67
CA THR A 66 -9.59 -5.62 -13.06
C THR A 66 -10.51 -4.84 -12.12
N VAL A 67 -10.08 -4.57 -10.89
CA VAL A 67 -10.87 -3.85 -9.90
C VAL A 67 -10.32 -2.45 -9.72
N LEU A 68 -11.14 -1.47 -10.06
CA LEU A 68 -10.83 -0.05 -9.92
C LEU A 68 -11.62 0.56 -8.76
N VAL A 69 -10.97 1.43 -8.01
CA VAL A 69 -11.55 2.26 -6.96
C VAL A 69 -11.23 3.71 -7.31
N ASN A 70 -12.26 4.52 -7.55
CA ASN A 70 -12.12 5.86 -8.11
C ASN A 70 -11.22 5.92 -9.36
N MET A 71 -11.45 5.00 -10.30
CA MET A 71 -10.68 4.90 -11.56
C MET A 71 -9.21 4.53 -11.40
N LEU A 72 -8.75 4.18 -10.20
CA LEU A 72 -7.39 3.70 -9.94
C LEU A 72 -7.42 2.21 -9.54
N PRO A 73 -6.42 1.41 -9.95
CA PRO A 73 -6.29 0.03 -9.50
C PRO A 73 -6.35 -0.10 -7.97
N ALA A 74 -7.19 -1.01 -7.47
CA ALA A 74 -7.35 -1.24 -6.04
C ALA A 74 -6.15 -1.98 -5.45
N ALA A 75 -5.64 -1.52 -4.31
CA ALA A 75 -4.47 -2.09 -3.65
C ALA A 75 -4.82 -3.23 -2.67
N ARG A 76 -3.92 -4.20 -2.55
CA ARG A 76 -4.10 -5.49 -1.88
C ARG A 76 -2.80 -5.95 -1.25
N ILE A 77 -2.89 -6.93 -0.35
CA ILE A 77 -1.69 -7.60 0.18
C ILE A 77 -0.85 -8.15 -0.99
N GLY A 78 0.45 -7.86 -0.94
CA GLY A 78 1.45 -8.27 -1.91
C GLY A 78 1.63 -7.29 -3.07
N ASP A 79 0.78 -6.28 -3.20
CA ASP A 79 0.97 -5.27 -4.23
C ASP A 79 2.23 -4.44 -3.91
N PRO A 80 3.14 -4.25 -4.88
CA PRO A 80 4.43 -3.60 -4.66
C PRO A 80 4.30 -2.09 -4.41
N CYS A 81 5.31 -1.56 -3.75
CA CYS A 81 5.54 -0.12 -3.56
C CYS A 81 6.83 0.33 -4.28
N VAL A 82 6.99 1.62 -4.49
CA VAL A 82 8.12 2.21 -5.24
C VAL A 82 9.47 1.92 -4.58
N HIS A 83 9.54 1.84 -3.26
CA HIS A 83 10.79 1.51 -2.56
C HIS A 83 11.20 0.03 -2.68
N GLY A 84 10.56 -0.75 -3.57
CA GLY A 84 10.81 -2.18 -3.77
C GLY A 84 10.13 -3.07 -2.73
N GLY A 85 9.36 -2.45 -1.84
CA GLY A 85 8.56 -3.09 -0.81
C GLY A 85 7.21 -3.59 -1.30
N MET A 86 6.36 -4.00 -0.36
CA MET A 86 4.98 -4.41 -0.66
C MET A 86 4.04 -4.19 0.53
N LEU A 87 2.74 -4.12 0.26
CA LEU A 87 1.70 -4.13 1.28
C LEU A 87 1.62 -5.50 1.96
N VAL A 88 1.61 -5.53 3.30
CA VAL A 88 1.62 -6.77 4.09
C VAL A 88 0.41 -6.95 4.99
N MET A 89 -0.48 -5.95 5.04
CA MET A 89 -1.76 -6.04 5.73
C MET A 89 -2.91 -5.66 4.81
N GLY A 90 -4.09 -6.18 5.16
CA GLY A 90 -5.34 -5.95 4.45
C GLY A 90 -6.51 -6.51 5.25
N TYR A 91 -7.72 -6.23 4.78
CA TYR A 91 -8.95 -6.64 5.46
C TYR A 91 -9.35 -8.07 5.06
N PRO A 92 -9.29 -9.06 5.98
CA PRO A 92 -9.25 -10.48 5.64
C PRO A 92 -10.53 -11.01 4.97
N THR A 93 -11.66 -10.32 5.09
CA THR A 93 -12.94 -10.76 4.54
C THR A 93 -13.32 -10.11 3.22
N VAL A 94 -12.56 -9.12 2.75
CA VAL A 94 -12.76 -8.49 1.45
C VAL A 94 -11.58 -8.83 0.57
N LEU A 95 -11.82 -9.70 -0.41
CA LEU A 95 -10.81 -10.19 -1.33
C LEU A 95 -10.98 -9.51 -2.69
N ILE A 96 -9.88 -9.01 -3.26
CA ILE A 96 -9.90 -8.35 -4.57
C ILE A 96 -9.16 -9.24 -5.57
N GLY A 97 -9.87 -9.64 -6.64
CA GLY A 97 -9.34 -10.45 -7.73
C GLY A 97 -8.60 -9.64 -8.80
N GLY A 98 -8.22 -10.34 -9.89
CA GLY A 98 -7.38 -9.78 -10.96
C GLY A 98 -5.99 -9.44 -10.47
#